data_AF-A0A7K8GUQ3-F1
#
_entry.id   AF-A0A7K8GUQ3-F1
#
_cell.length_a   1.000
_cell.length_b   1.000
_cell.length_c   1.000
_cell.angle_alpha   90.00
_cell.angle_beta   90.00
_cell.angle_gamma   90.00
#
_symmetry.space_group_name_H-M   'P 1'
#
loop_
_entity.id
_entity.type
_entity.pdbx_description
1 polymer ?
#
loop_
_entity_poly.entity_id
_entity_poly.type
_entity_poly.pdbx_seq_one_letter_code
_entity_poly.pdbx_strand_id
1 'polypeptide(L)' 'ESLNETLERSGRNFWIGLWVPAAGTGWTWLNGSRLDRDRFQMDLGERPGMCGMIKRNRIISQNCSSELQWICQKETTEL' A
#
# COMPACT_ATOMS: atom_id res chain seq x y z
N GLU A 1 12.32 -6.16 -17.15
CA GLU A 1 11.94 -6.81 -15.87
C GLU A 1 10.43 -6.70 -15.75
N SER A 2 9.77 -7.80 -15.40
CA SER A 2 8.31 -7.79 -15.18
C SER A 2 7.95 -7.09 -13.86
N LEU A 3 6.68 -6.71 -13.69
CA LEU A 3 6.20 -6.16 -12.42
C LEU A 3 6.41 -7.15 -11.27
N ASN A 4 6.10 -8.43 -11.49
CA ASN A 4 6.24 -9.46 -10.47
C ASN A 4 7.70 -9.63 -10.02
N GLU A 5 8.65 -9.71 -10.96
CA GLU A 5 10.09 -9.73 -10.64
C GLU A 5 10.50 -8.52 -9.80
N THR A 6 9.98 -7.34 -10.15
CA THR A 6 10.28 -6.10 -9.44
C THR A 6 9.77 -6.11 -8.00
N LEU A 7 8.58 -6.67 -7.76
CA LEU A 7 7.93 -6.74 -6.44
C LEU A 7 8.53 -7.81 -5.53
N GLU A 8 9.12 -8.87 -6.09
CA GLU A 8 9.78 -9.95 -5.33
C GLU A 8 11.21 -9.59 -4.94
N ARG A 9 11.87 -8.69 -5.67
CA ARG A 9 13.25 -8.31 -5.42
C ARG A 9 13.46 -7.68 -4.05
N SER A 10 14.44 -8.20 -3.31
CA SER A 10 14.85 -7.66 -2.02
C SER A 10 15.42 -6.25 -2.15
N GLY A 11 15.12 -5.39 -1.17
CA GLY A 11 15.61 -4.00 -1.12
C GLY A 11 14.76 -2.99 -1.87
N ARG A 12 13.73 -3.42 -2.60
CA ARG A 12 12.73 -2.51 -3.18
C ARG A 12 11.45 -2.53 -2.37
N ASN A 13 11.05 -1.36 -1.91
CA ASN A 13 9.75 -1.15 -1.27
C ASN A 13 9.03 -0.04 -2.02
N PHE A 14 7.73 -0.22 -2.23
CA PHE A 14 6.93 0.71 -3.01
C PHE A 14 5.72 1.17 -2.22
N TRP A 15 5.51 2.47 -2.11
CA TRP A 15 4.24 3.01 -1.67
C TRP A 15 3.12 2.57 -2.60
N ILE A 16 1.99 2.24 -1.99
CA ILE A 16 0.69 2.09 -2.65
C ILE A 16 -0.28 3.10 -2.03
N GLY A 17 -1.40 3.34 -2.69
CA GLY A 17 -2.41 4.30 -2.25
C GLY A 17 -3.22 3.87 -1.03
N LEU A 18 -2.59 3.36 0.01
CA LEU A 18 -3.21 2.84 1.23
C LEU A 18 -2.65 3.57 2.45
N TRP A 19 -3.52 4.06 3.34
CA TRP A 19 -3.11 4.85 4.51
C TRP A 19 -4.09 4.73 5.67
N VAL A 20 -3.68 5.15 6.87
CA VAL A 20 -4.56 5.27 8.04
C VAL A 20 -4.92 6.75 8.27
N PRO A 21 -6.21 7.14 8.16
CA PRO A 21 -6.68 8.48 8.45
C PRO A 21 -6.31 8.99 9.83
N ALA A 22 -6.16 10.32 9.97
CA ALA A 22 -5.93 10.96 11.26
C ALA A 22 -7.02 10.63 12.29
N ALA A 23 -8.25 10.44 11.83
CA ALA A 23 -9.38 9.99 12.64
C ALA A 23 -9.25 8.53 13.15
N GLY A 24 -8.22 7.77 12.74
CA GLY A 24 -7.91 6.44 13.26
C GLY A 24 -8.93 5.36 12.89
N THR A 25 -9.73 5.57 11.85
CA THR A 25 -10.85 4.68 11.51
C THR A 25 -10.44 3.43 10.71
N GLY A 26 -9.14 3.10 10.69
CA GLY A 26 -8.56 1.97 9.97
C GLY A 26 -8.10 2.28 8.55
N TRP A 27 -7.52 1.26 7.90
CA TRP A 27 -6.91 1.35 6.58
C TRP A 27 -7.89 1.72 5.46
N THR A 28 -7.51 2.72 4.67
CA THR A 28 -8.34 3.32 3.61
C THR A 28 -7.51 3.54 2.36
N TRP A 29 -8.08 3.23 1.20
CA TRP A 29 -7.51 3.54 -0.10
C TRP A 29 -7.66 5.03 -0.43
N LEU A 30 -6.83 5.57 -1.33
CA LEU A 30 -6.93 6.98 -1.74
C LEU A 30 -8.29 7.38 -2.33
N ASN A 31 -9.06 6.41 -2.86
CA ASN A 31 -10.42 6.63 -3.35
C ASN A 31 -11.50 6.66 -2.24
N GLY A 32 -11.10 6.53 -0.96
CA GLY A 32 -12.00 6.53 0.20
C GLY A 32 -12.58 5.16 0.57
N SER A 33 -12.37 4.12 -0.25
CA SER A 33 -12.81 2.76 0.08
C SER A 33 -11.98 2.12 1.20
N ARG A 34 -12.59 1.24 2.00
CA ARG A 34 -11.92 0.51 3.07
C ARG A 34 -11.13 -0.68 2.54
N LEU A 35 -10.05 -1.02 3.23
CA LEU A 35 -9.27 -2.22 2.97
C LEU A 35 -10.06 -3.46 3.44
N ASP A 36 -10.31 -4.39 2.52
CA ASP A 36 -10.94 -5.68 2.82
C ASP A 36 -9.96 -6.58 3.59
N ARG A 37 -10.12 -6.69 4.90
CA ARG A 37 -9.19 -7.43 5.77
C ARG A 37 -9.31 -8.95 5.62
N ASP A 38 -10.45 -9.45 5.20
CA ASP A 38 -10.66 -10.89 5.07
C ASP A 38 -9.84 -11.44 3.90
N ARG A 39 -9.73 -10.64 2.84
CA ARG A 39 -8.85 -10.92 1.69
C ARG A 39 -7.38 -10.68 1.98
N PHE A 40 -7.09 -9.73 2.86
CA PHE A 40 -5.76 -9.26 3.17
C PHE A 40 -5.46 -9.49 4.66
N GLN A 41 -5.33 -10.77 5.05
CA GLN A 41 -5.02 -11.19 6.42
C GLN A 41 -3.63 -10.70 6.84
N MET A 42 -3.53 -9.45 7.27
CA MET A 42 -2.27 -8.81 7.64
C MET A 42 -2.46 -8.01 8.93
N ASP A 43 -1.56 -8.23 9.88
CA ASP A 43 -1.46 -7.42 11.09
C ASP A 43 -0.62 -6.16 10.80
N LEU A 44 -1.28 -5.13 10.27
CA LEU A 44 -0.64 -3.87 9.87
C LEU A 44 -0.62 -2.82 10.99
N GLY A 45 -1.33 -3.07 12.11
CA GLY A 45 -1.70 -2.03 13.08
C GLY A 45 -2.51 -0.89 12.46
N GLU A 46 -3.21 -0.10 13.27
CA GLU A 46 -4.09 0.98 12.78
C GLU A 46 -3.70 2.35 13.32
N ARG A 47 -2.40 2.61 13.35
CA ARG A 47 -1.90 3.87 13.89
C ARG A 47 -2.03 4.99 12.83
N PRO A 48 -2.60 6.15 13.19
CA PRO A 48 -2.57 7.33 12.33
C PRO A 48 -1.14 7.69 11.89
N GLY A 49 -1.00 8.17 10.65
CA GLY A 49 0.31 8.52 10.08
C GLY A 49 1.10 7.33 9.51
N MET A 50 0.48 6.15 9.44
CA MET A 50 1.03 4.99 8.75
C MET A 50 0.46 4.87 7.33
N CYS A 51 1.34 4.48 6.41
CA CYS A 51 1.07 4.24 5.00
C CYS A 51 1.40 2.78 4.65
N GLY A 52 0.69 2.23 3.67
CA GLY A 52 0.89 0.87 3.18
C GLY A 52 1.94 0.86 2.07
N MET A 53 2.92 -0.04 2.18
CA MET A 53 3.90 -0.29 1.13
C MET A 53 3.96 -1.77 0.76
N ILE A 54 4.35 -2.07 -0.47
CA ILE A 54 4.67 -3.44 -0.89
C ILE A 54 6.16 -3.72 -0.64
N LYS A 55 6.45 -4.84 0.02
CA LYS A 55 7.79 -5.41 0.19
C LYS A 55 7.72 -6.93 0.03
N ARG A 56 8.50 -7.48 -0.91
CA ARG A 56 8.51 -8.94 -1.20
C ARG A 56 7.10 -9.50 -1.39
N ASN A 57 6.33 -8.87 -2.27
CA ASN A 57 4.94 -9.24 -2.59
C ASN A 57 3.96 -9.26 -1.39
N ARG A 58 4.25 -8.49 -0.33
CA ARG A 58 3.36 -8.33 0.84
C ARG A 58 3.13 -6.86 1.11
N ILE A 59 1.93 -6.50 1.56
CA ILE A 59 1.67 -5.16 2.09
C ILE A 59 2.16 -5.12 3.53
N ILE A 60 2.89 -4.07 3.88
CA ILE A 60 3.35 -3.78 5.23
C ILE A 60 3.15 -2.30 5.56
N SER A 61 3.03 -2.02 6.86
CA SER A 61 2.81 -0.68 7.40
C SER A 61 4.15 0.02 7.61
N GLN A 62 4.25 1.28 7.20
CA GLN A 62 5.40 2.15 7.47
C GLN A 62 5.01 3.59 7.73
N ASN A 63 5.89 4.35 8.38
CA ASN A 63 5.68 5.78 8.57
C ASN A 63 5.61 6.48 7.21
N CYS A 64 4.52 7.23 6.97
CA CYS A 64 4.30 7.96 5.72
C CYS A 64 5.42 8.96 5.39
N SER A 65 6.21 9.40 6.37
CA SER A 65 7.35 10.31 6.15
C SER A 65 8.58 9.62 5.55
N SER A 66 8.54 8.29 5.33
CA SER A 66 9.67 7.56 4.77
C SER A 66 9.81 7.80 3.26
N GLU A 67 11.04 7.98 2.79
CA GLU A 67 11.33 8.15 1.37
C GLU A 67 11.40 6.80 0.67
N LEU A 68 10.40 6.47 -0.15
CA LEU A 68 10.32 5.24 -0.93
C LEU A 68 9.83 5.54 -2.35
N GLN A 69 10.12 4.62 -3.27
CA GLN A 69 9.51 4.64 -4.60
C GLN A 69 8.00 4.32 -4.49
N TRP A 70 7.23 4.56 -5.54
CA TRP A 70 5.78 4.33 -5.54
C TRP A 70 5.31 3.69 -6.84
N ILE A 71 4.14 3.04 -6.77
CA ILE A 71 3.46 2.47 -7.93
C ILE A 71 2.20 3.30 -8.21
N CYS A 72 2.06 3.75 -9.45
CA CYS A 72 0.85 4.42 -9.92
C CYS A 72 -0.07 3.43 -10.64
N GLN A 73 -1.38 3.63 -10.53
CA GLN A 73 -2.38 2.96 -11.34
C GLN A 73 -3.00 3.98 -12.30
N LYS A 74 -3.21 3.56 -13.55
CA LYS A 74 -4.01 4.30 -14.53
C LYS A 74 -5.03 3.34 -15.13
N GLU A 75 -6.28 3.76 -15.21
CA GLU A 75 -7.31 2.98 -15.88
C GLU A 75 -7.02 2.92 -17.38
N THR A 76 -7.20 1.73 -17.96
CA THR A 76 -7.17 1.56 -19.41
C THR A 76 -8.48 2.09 -19.97
N THR A 77 -8.41 3.20 -20.71
CA THR A 77 -9.56 3.66 -21.50
C THR A 77 -9.60 2.80 -22.76
N GLU A 78 -10.50 1.83 -22.82
CA GLU A 78 -10.87 1.25 -24.12
C GLU A 78 -11.64 2.34 -24.88
N LEU A 79 -11.12 2.73 -26.05
CA LEU A 79 -11.75 3.65 -26.99
C LEU A 79 -12.69 2.88 -27.91
#